data_AF-A0A9K3K500-F1
#
_entry.id   AF-A0A9K3K500-F1
#
_cell.length_a   1.000
_cell.length_b   1.000
_cell.length_c   1.000
_cell.angle_alpha   90.00
_cell.angle_beta   90.00
_cell.angle_gamma   90.00
#
_symmetry.space_group_name_H-M   'P 1'
#
loop_
_entity.id
_entity.type
_entity.pdbx_description
1 polymer ?
#
loop_
_entity_poly.entity_id
_entity_poly.type
_entity_poly.pdbx_seq_one_letter_code
_entity_poly.pdbx_strand_id
1 'polypeptide(L)'
;MLRFTLLVVSLAVVSAFTANSPLTDRCNTRLYGGGTGYATSKTGKEEKVTRVRELLENSQMVFAVPASSITVSQSQKLRRSLPEGTTATVVKNTLMARAVEGTKYEAATSMLQGANMWFFVEEDIGASIKAWKAFQKETGKKDTHDVLGGITEGTLYDTKGVEAIGELPSKDELYAKIAGSIKAVPTKVARVIKAPNSKLARAIKLATMPDE
;
A
#
# COMPACT_ATOMS: atom_id res chain seq x y z
N MET A 1 -4.13 -45.92 26.06
CA MET A 1 -2.84 -46.56 25.69
C MET A 1 -2.97 -47.03 24.25
N LEU A 2 -2.83 -46.08 23.32
CA LEU A 2 -1.74 -46.07 22.35
C LEU A 2 -1.78 -47.26 21.39
N ARG A 3 -2.17 -47.02 20.12
CA ARG A 3 -1.23 -47.11 18.98
C ARG A 3 -1.96 -47.03 17.64
N PHE A 4 -1.42 -46.19 16.76
CA PHE A 4 -1.30 -46.44 15.33
C PHE A 4 -2.61 -46.65 14.54
N THR A 5 -3.17 -45.59 13.98
CA THR A 5 -3.73 -45.55 12.61
C THR A 5 -4.45 -44.22 12.37
N LEU A 6 -3.69 -43.18 12.00
CA LEU A 6 -4.21 -41.99 11.30
C LEU A 6 -3.00 -41.12 10.92
N LEU A 7 -2.17 -41.65 10.02
CA LEU A 7 -1.03 -40.94 9.42
C LEU A 7 -0.91 -41.35 7.95
N VAL A 8 -1.96 -41.13 7.15
CA VAL A 8 -1.91 -41.21 5.67
C VAL A 8 -3.03 -40.36 5.01
N VAL A 9 -3.20 -39.07 5.33
CA VAL A 9 -4.07 -38.17 4.50
C VAL A 9 -3.60 -36.71 4.49
N SER A 10 -2.30 -36.43 4.53
CA SER A 10 -1.81 -35.07 4.27
C SER A 10 -0.49 -35.08 3.50
N LEU A 11 -0.53 -35.74 2.35
CA LEU A 11 0.44 -35.58 1.28
C LEU A 11 -0.35 -35.02 0.09
N ALA A 12 -0.10 -33.75 -0.27
CA ALA A 12 -0.44 -33.06 -1.52
C ALA A 12 -1.08 -31.65 -1.34
N VAL A 13 -0.46 -30.75 -0.57
CA VAL A 13 -0.50 -29.30 -0.87
C VAL A 13 0.86 -28.68 -0.54
N VAL A 14 1.92 -29.22 -1.13
CA VAL A 14 3.26 -28.61 -1.19
C VAL A 14 3.79 -28.85 -2.60
N SER A 15 3.12 -28.25 -3.58
CA SER A 15 3.56 -28.25 -4.98
C SER A 15 2.99 -27.05 -5.71
N ALA A 16 3.51 -25.87 -5.41
CA ALA A 16 3.43 -24.72 -6.31
C ALA A 16 4.53 -23.65 -6.07
N PHE A 17 5.46 -23.84 -5.12
CA PHE A 17 6.69 -23.04 -5.05
C PHE A 17 7.76 -23.61 -6.00
N THR A 18 7.36 -23.84 -7.24
CA THR A 18 8.27 -24.05 -8.37
C THR A 18 7.73 -23.24 -9.54
N ALA A 19 7.86 -21.94 -9.42
CA ALA A 19 8.03 -21.09 -10.58
C ALA A 19 9.41 -20.44 -10.45
N ASN A 20 10.45 -21.27 -10.60
CA ASN A 20 11.55 -20.82 -11.44
C ASN A 20 10.92 -20.66 -12.83
N SER A 21 10.32 -19.48 -13.08
CA SER A 21 9.98 -19.10 -14.45
C SER A 21 11.27 -19.25 -15.22
N PRO A 22 11.33 -20.02 -16.32
CA PRO A 22 12.54 -20.04 -17.09
C PRO A 22 12.81 -18.59 -17.47
N LEU A 23 13.96 -18.07 -17.03
CA LEU A 23 14.58 -16.88 -17.62
C LEU A 23 14.89 -17.28 -19.07
N THR A 24 13.86 -17.35 -19.92
CA THR A 24 14.01 -17.62 -21.33
C THR A 24 14.65 -16.40 -21.93
N ASP A 25 15.98 -16.53 -21.96
CA ASP A 25 16.97 -15.76 -22.67
C ASP A 25 17.13 -14.30 -22.26
N ARG A 26 18.38 -14.00 -21.91
CA ARG A 26 18.96 -12.67 -22.10
C ARG A 26 18.71 -12.26 -23.56
N CYS A 27 17.58 -11.61 -23.82
CA CYS A 27 17.23 -11.14 -25.15
C CYS A 27 18.17 -9.99 -25.54
N ASN A 28 19.15 -10.35 -26.36
CA ASN A 28 20.03 -9.52 -27.18
C ASN A 28 19.75 -8.01 -27.13
N THR A 29 20.57 -7.30 -26.36
CA THR A 29 20.72 -5.86 -26.46
C THR A 29 21.43 -5.52 -27.78
N ARG A 30 20.71 -4.90 -28.72
CA ARG A 30 21.33 -4.01 -29.70
C ARG A 30 20.71 -2.62 -29.56
N LEU A 31 21.45 -1.73 -28.90
CA LEU A 31 21.16 -0.30 -28.85
C LEU A 31 21.56 0.35 -30.18
N TYR A 32 20.79 1.38 -30.55
CA TYR A 32 20.77 2.18 -31.79
C TYR A 32 20.09 1.53 -33.01
N GLY A 33 18.84 1.93 -33.25
CA GLY A 33 18.14 1.76 -34.53
C GLY A 33 17.17 0.56 -34.62
N GLY A 34 16.06 0.57 -33.87
CA GLY A 34 14.84 -0.16 -34.27
C GLY A 34 14.78 -1.68 -34.04
N GLY A 35 15.28 -2.22 -32.92
CA GLY A 35 15.20 -3.66 -32.63
C GLY A 35 13.83 -4.15 -32.11
N THR A 36 13.24 -5.15 -32.80
CA THR A 36 12.10 -5.95 -32.33
C THR A 36 12.59 -7.05 -31.36
N GLY A 37 12.70 -6.74 -30.08
CA GLY A 37 12.89 -7.74 -29.02
C GLY A 37 11.56 -8.41 -28.61
N TYR A 38 11.63 -9.56 -27.91
CA TYR A 38 10.46 -10.25 -27.34
C TYR A 38 9.60 -9.30 -26.48
N ALA A 39 10.25 -8.42 -25.73
CA ALA A 39 9.59 -7.37 -24.94
C ALA A 39 8.74 -6.37 -25.75
N THR A 40 8.94 -6.29 -27.08
CA THR A 40 8.27 -5.39 -28.02
C THR A 40 7.32 -6.12 -28.97
N SER A 41 7.40 -7.46 -29.08
CA SER A 41 6.45 -8.27 -29.84
C SER A 41 5.04 -8.15 -29.25
N LYS A 42 4.01 -8.54 -30.03
CA LYS A 42 2.62 -8.53 -29.53
C LYS A 42 2.47 -9.48 -28.35
N THR A 43 3.01 -10.69 -28.47
CA THR A 43 3.00 -11.72 -27.42
C THR A 43 3.64 -11.22 -26.12
N GLY A 44 4.84 -10.63 -26.16
CA GLY A 44 5.50 -10.15 -24.94
C GLY A 44 4.84 -8.90 -24.33
N LYS A 45 4.08 -8.13 -25.10
CA LYS A 45 3.24 -7.03 -24.56
C LYS A 45 1.98 -7.55 -23.90
N GLU A 46 1.37 -8.59 -24.47
CA GLU A 46 0.20 -9.27 -23.90
C GLU A 46 0.55 -9.88 -22.55
N GLU A 47 1.67 -10.61 -22.45
CA GLU A 47 2.16 -11.16 -21.17
C GLU A 47 2.39 -10.09 -20.10
N LYS A 48 2.94 -8.93 -20.48
CA LYS A 48 3.11 -7.80 -19.56
C LYS A 48 1.77 -7.25 -19.08
N VAL A 49 0.78 -7.17 -19.96
CA VAL A 49 -0.57 -6.73 -19.59
C VAL A 49 -1.20 -7.75 -18.63
N THR A 50 -1.07 -9.05 -18.91
CA THR A 50 -1.55 -10.11 -18.01
C THR A 50 -0.90 -10.03 -16.63
N ARG A 51 0.43 -9.91 -16.56
CA ARG A 51 1.15 -9.75 -15.28
C ARG A 51 0.71 -8.52 -14.50
N VAL A 52 0.46 -7.40 -15.18
CA VAL A 52 -0.03 -6.18 -14.52
C VAL A 52 -1.46 -6.37 -14.03
N ARG A 53 -2.31 -7.10 -14.76
CA ARG A 53 -3.66 -7.45 -14.29
C ARG A 53 -3.61 -8.31 -13.04
N GLU A 54 -2.75 -9.33 -12.98
CA GLU A 54 -2.55 -10.14 -11.78
C GLU A 54 -2.13 -9.27 -10.58
N LEU A 55 -1.21 -8.33 -10.78
CA LEU A 55 -0.80 -7.38 -9.74
C LEU A 55 -1.94 -6.46 -9.31
N LEU A 56 -2.80 -6.03 -10.24
CA LEU A 56 -3.97 -5.20 -9.95
C LEU A 56 -5.04 -5.97 -9.16
N GLU A 57 -5.27 -7.24 -9.49
CA GLU A 57 -6.23 -8.12 -8.81
C GLU A 57 -5.81 -8.44 -7.37
N ASN A 58 -4.51 -8.66 -7.14
CA ASN A 58 -3.98 -8.91 -5.80
C ASN A 58 -3.88 -7.63 -4.94
N SER A 59 -3.78 -6.46 -5.58
CA SER A 59 -3.62 -5.19 -4.87
C SER A 59 -4.94 -4.62 -4.33
N GLN A 60 -4.89 -4.14 -3.09
CA GLN A 60 -5.98 -3.36 -2.47
C GLN A 60 -5.88 -1.86 -2.80
N MET A 61 -4.66 -1.37 -2.96
CA MET A 61 -4.38 0.02 -3.32
C MET A 61 -3.30 0.12 -4.38
N VAL A 62 -3.50 1.05 -5.30
CA VAL A 62 -2.53 1.40 -6.32
C VAL A 62 -2.26 2.90 -6.27
N PHE A 63 -1.00 3.32 -6.25
CA PHE A 63 -0.67 4.73 -6.37
C PHE A 63 0.41 4.99 -7.41
N ALA A 64 0.35 6.17 -8.02
CA ALA A 64 1.20 6.59 -9.12
C ALA A 64 2.15 7.70 -8.69
N VAL A 65 3.43 7.52 -8.99
CA VAL A 65 4.48 8.52 -8.74
C VAL A 65 5.22 8.80 -10.04
N PRO A 66 5.54 10.07 -10.34
CA PRO A 66 6.38 10.40 -11.48
C PRO A 66 7.80 9.84 -11.29
N ALA A 67 8.23 8.98 -12.22
CA ALA A 67 9.53 8.34 -12.19
C ALA A 67 10.67 9.26 -12.68
N SER A 68 10.35 10.36 -13.38
CA SER A 68 11.34 11.28 -13.98
C SER A 68 12.25 11.96 -12.96
N SER A 69 11.81 12.08 -11.71
CA SER A 69 12.54 12.81 -10.67
C SER A 69 13.42 11.94 -9.78
N ILE A 70 13.42 10.62 -9.98
CA ILE A 70 14.08 9.64 -9.11
C ILE A 70 15.35 9.10 -9.79
N THR A 71 16.49 9.20 -9.10
CA THR A 71 17.75 8.58 -9.53
C THR A 71 17.76 7.06 -9.30
N VAL A 72 18.62 6.32 -10.01
CA VAL A 72 18.67 4.84 -9.88
C VAL A 72 19.00 4.41 -8.44
N SER A 73 19.95 5.08 -7.78
CA SER A 73 20.32 4.80 -6.39
C SER A 73 19.17 5.04 -5.42
N GLN A 74 18.41 6.11 -5.63
CA GLN A 74 17.18 6.41 -4.91
C GLN A 74 16.09 5.36 -5.13
N SER A 75 15.87 4.93 -6.39
CA SER A 75 14.90 3.88 -6.70
C SER A 75 15.25 2.53 -6.05
N GLN A 76 16.55 2.24 -5.89
CA GLN A 76 17.01 1.03 -5.24
C GLN A 76 16.85 1.12 -3.72
N LYS A 77 17.13 2.28 -3.12
CA LYS A 77 16.83 2.54 -1.70
C LYS A 77 15.34 2.40 -1.42
N LEU A 78 14.51 2.98 -2.27
CA LEU A 78 13.05 2.89 -2.15
C LEU A 78 12.56 1.44 -2.21
N ARG A 79 13.04 0.63 -3.15
CA ARG A 79 12.69 -0.79 -3.23
C ARG A 79 13.13 -1.60 -2.00
N ARG A 80 14.17 -1.15 -1.29
CA ARG A 80 14.63 -1.79 -0.04
C ARG A 80 13.85 -1.32 1.20
N SER A 81 13.30 -0.11 1.17
CA SER A 81 12.55 0.47 2.29
C SER A 81 11.06 0.12 2.26
N LEU A 82 10.58 -0.45 1.16
CA LEU A 82 9.20 -0.93 1.06
C LEU A 82 9.02 -2.22 1.89
N PRO A 83 7.88 -2.38 2.57
CA PRO A 83 7.57 -3.61 3.30
C PRO A 83 7.28 -4.76 2.34
N GLU A 84 7.43 -5.99 2.84
CA GLU A 84 7.00 -7.22 2.14
C GLU A 84 5.50 -7.10 1.81
N GLY A 85 5.12 -7.29 0.55
CA GLY A 85 3.75 -7.08 0.07
C GLY A 85 3.51 -5.75 -0.68
N THR A 86 4.54 -4.94 -0.91
CA THR A 86 4.47 -3.80 -1.86
C THR A 86 5.36 -4.02 -3.07
N THR A 87 4.77 -4.04 -4.26
CA THR A 87 5.50 -4.22 -5.52
C THR A 87 5.61 -2.89 -6.27
N ALA A 88 6.83 -2.40 -6.50
CA ALA A 88 7.10 -1.17 -7.25
C ALA A 88 7.58 -1.46 -8.67
N THR A 89 6.73 -1.20 -9.67
CA THR A 89 7.04 -1.48 -11.09
C THR A 89 6.78 -0.25 -11.97
N VAL A 90 7.68 -0.03 -12.94
CA VAL A 90 7.48 0.99 -13.98
C VAL A 90 6.82 0.32 -15.17
N VAL A 91 5.63 0.81 -15.55
CA VAL A 91 4.85 0.25 -16.65
C VAL A 91 4.51 1.36 -17.64
N LYS A 92 4.58 1.05 -18.94
CA LYS A 92 4.20 1.99 -20.00
C LYS A 92 2.71 2.35 -19.89
N ASN A 93 2.38 3.63 -20.02
CA ASN A 93 1.02 4.15 -19.85
C ASN A 93 0.00 3.46 -20.76
N THR A 94 0.36 3.18 -22.01
CA THR A 94 -0.54 2.47 -22.95
C THR A 94 -0.80 1.02 -22.55
N LEU A 95 0.13 0.37 -21.83
CA LEU A 95 -0.08 -0.98 -21.31
C LEU A 95 -0.92 -0.95 -20.04
N MET A 96 -0.73 0.05 -19.18
CA MET A 96 -1.59 0.28 -18.03
C MET A 96 -3.03 0.57 -18.42
N ALA A 97 -3.26 1.42 -19.43
CA ALA A 97 -4.60 1.71 -19.94
C ALA A 97 -5.35 0.41 -20.29
N ARG A 98 -4.71 -0.47 -21.05
CA ARG A 98 -5.27 -1.78 -21.44
C ARG A 98 -5.44 -2.76 -20.27
N ALA A 99 -4.57 -2.69 -19.26
CA ALA A 99 -4.67 -3.53 -18.07
C ALA A 99 -5.83 -3.10 -17.18
N VAL A 100 -6.09 -1.79 -17.13
CA VAL A 100 -7.11 -1.16 -16.29
C VAL A 100 -8.51 -1.23 -16.90
N GLU A 101 -8.63 -1.24 -18.24
CA GLU A 101 -9.89 -1.47 -18.96
C GLU A 101 -10.62 -2.72 -18.43
N GLY A 102 -11.83 -2.54 -17.86
CA GLY A 102 -12.63 -3.63 -17.30
C GLY A 102 -12.37 -3.96 -15.82
N THR A 103 -11.50 -3.19 -15.14
CA THR A 103 -11.26 -3.33 -13.69
C THR A 103 -11.88 -2.17 -12.92
N LYS A 104 -11.99 -2.30 -11.58
CA LYS A 104 -12.46 -1.21 -10.70
C LYS A 104 -11.56 0.04 -10.72
N TYR A 105 -10.40 -0.03 -11.39
CA TYR A 105 -9.40 1.02 -11.43
C TYR A 105 -9.51 1.93 -12.67
N GLU A 106 -10.59 1.89 -13.45
CA GLU A 106 -10.76 2.71 -14.67
C GLU A 106 -10.48 4.21 -14.48
N ALA A 107 -10.77 4.71 -13.29
CA ALA A 107 -10.49 6.08 -12.89
C ALA A 107 -8.99 6.45 -12.94
N ALA A 108 -8.08 5.46 -12.96
CA ALA A 108 -6.63 5.62 -13.11
C ALA A 108 -6.22 6.25 -14.44
N THR A 109 -7.08 6.19 -15.45
CA THR A 109 -6.77 6.64 -16.82
C THR A 109 -6.40 8.13 -16.87
N SER A 110 -6.98 8.96 -15.99
CA SER A 110 -6.67 10.39 -15.87
C SER A 110 -5.24 10.65 -15.40
N MET A 111 -4.66 9.70 -14.67
CA MET A 111 -3.33 9.80 -14.04
C MET A 111 -2.21 9.28 -14.94
N LEU A 112 -2.55 8.72 -16.11
CA LEU A 112 -1.60 8.09 -17.05
C LEU A 112 -0.77 9.09 -17.87
N GLN A 113 -0.59 10.32 -17.39
CA GLN A 113 0.21 11.34 -18.09
C GLN A 113 1.63 11.39 -17.52
N GLY A 114 2.64 11.44 -18.39
CA GLY A 114 4.05 11.48 -17.99
C GLY A 114 4.68 10.11 -17.74
N ALA A 115 5.89 10.09 -17.18
CA ALA A 115 6.58 8.85 -16.85
C ALA A 115 6.17 8.39 -15.45
N ASN A 116 5.41 7.30 -15.35
CA ASN A 116 4.82 6.86 -14.08
C ASN A 116 5.45 5.55 -13.57
N MET A 117 5.78 5.55 -12.28
CA MET A 117 6.04 4.36 -11.48
C MET A 117 4.79 4.02 -10.69
N TRP A 118 4.39 2.76 -10.75
CA TRP A 118 3.22 2.23 -10.06
C TRP A 118 3.64 1.40 -8.86
N PHE A 119 2.92 1.60 -7.77
CA PHE A 119 3.06 0.82 -6.56
C PHE A 119 1.77 0.04 -6.35
N PHE A 120 1.90 -1.28 -6.28
CA PHE A 120 0.82 -2.21 -5.98
C PHE A 120 0.98 -2.62 -4.51
N VAL A 121 -0.03 -2.33 -3.70
CA VAL A 121 -0.02 -2.65 -2.26
C VAL A 121 -1.06 -3.74 -2.00
N GLU A 122 -0.62 -4.88 -1.49
CA GLU A 122 -1.49 -6.03 -1.20
C GLU A 122 -2.05 -5.95 0.23
N GLU A 123 -1.19 -5.77 1.24
CA GLU A 123 -1.61 -5.89 2.64
C GLU A 123 -1.57 -4.58 3.45
N ASP A 124 -0.55 -3.72 3.29
CA ASP A 124 -0.30 -2.60 4.23
C ASP A 124 -0.28 -1.22 3.56
N ILE A 125 -1.47 -0.68 3.31
CA ILE A 125 -1.66 0.65 2.71
C ILE A 125 -0.91 1.77 3.48
N GLY A 126 -1.10 1.84 4.80
CA GLY A 126 -0.53 2.89 5.64
C GLY A 126 1.00 2.81 5.75
N ALA A 127 1.56 1.59 5.81
CA ALA A 127 3.00 1.40 5.92
C ALA A 127 3.73 1.79 4.63
N SER A 128 3.19 1.41 3.47
CA SER A 128 3.78 1.74 2.17
C SER A 128 3.80 3.25 1.91
N ILE A 129 2.75 3.97 2.29
CA ILE A 129 2.70 5.43 2.15
C ILE A 129 3.59 6.11 3.20
N LYS A 130 3.69 5.57 4.42
CA LYS A 130 4.64 6.10 5.43
C LYS A 130 6.08 5.91 5.00
N ALA A 131 6.43 4.76 4.42
CA ALA A 131 7.73 4.51 3.83
C ALA A 131 8.02 5.49 2.68
N TRP A 132 7.03 5.76 1.83
CA TRP A 132 7.13 6.77 0.79
C TRP A 132 7.33 8.20 1.35
N LYS A 133 6.57 8.60 2.37
CA LYS A 133 6.74 9.89 3.06
C LYS A 133 8.10 10.02 3.74
N ALA A 134 8.60 8.95 4.35
CA ALA A 134 9.94 8.91 4.94
C ALA A 134 11.00 9.14 3.85
N PHE A 135 10.85 8.46 2.72
CA PHE A 135 11.71 8.63 1.55
C PHE A 135 11.66 10.07 0.99
N GLN A 136 10.48 10.69 0.89
CA GLN A 136 10.35 12.10 0.48
C GLN A 136 11.08 13.04 1.45
N LYS A 137 10.97 12.80 2.76
CA LYS A 137 11.67 13.60 3.79
C LYS A 137 13.19 13.46 3.72
N GLU A 138 13.69 12.24 3.55
CA GLU A 138 15.14 11.98 3.42
C GLU A 138 15.73 12.64 2.17
N THR A 139 14.94 12.70 1.09
CA THR A 139 15.42 13.20 -0.19
C THR A 139 15.37 14.73 -0.29
N GLY A 140 14.68 15.42 0.65
CA GLY A 140 14.68 16.88 0.78
C GLY A 140 14.06 17.67 -0.38
N LYS A 141 13.55 16.98 -1.41
CA LYS A 141 12.96 17.58 -2.62
C LYS A 141 11.45 17.42 -2.60
N LYS A 142 10.77 18.28 -1.85
CA LYS A 142 9.30 18.30 -1.79
C LYS A 142 8.66 18.72 -3.12
N ASP A 143 9.36 19.49 -3.95
CA ASP A 143 8.76 20.14 -5.13
C ASP A 143 8.88 19.33 -6.43
N THR A 144 9.49 18.13 -6.41
CA THR A 144 9.73 17.33 -7.64
C THR A 144 9.14 15.91 -7.56
N HIS A 145 8.58 15.53 -6.42
CA HIS A 145 8.04 14.18 -6.17
C HIS A 145 6.55 14.24 -5.85
N ASP A 146 5.81 15.07 -6.58
CA ASP A 146 4.36 15.15 -6.47
C ASP A 146 3.76 13.79 -6.80
N VAL A 147 3.16 13.17 -5.78
CA VAL A 147 2.37 11.96 -5.99
C VAL A 147 1.18 12.36 -6.84
N LEU A 148 1.11 11.87 -8.08
CA LEU A 148 -0.01 12.20 -8.97
C LEU A 148 -1.36 11.84 -8.32
N GLY A 149 -1.35 10.84 -7.44
CA GLY A 149 -2.45 10.42 -6.58
C GLY A 149 -2.49 8.90 -6.39
N GLY A 150 -3.53 8.43 -5.72
CA GLY A 150 -3.73 7.02 -5.38
C GLY A 150 -5.18 6.60 -5.60
N ILE A 151 -5.39 5.30 -5.76
CA ILE A 151 -6.69 4.71 -6.03
C ILE A 151 -6.91 3.59 -5.03
N THR A 152 -7.98 3.69 -4.27
CA THR A 152 -8.49 2.59 -3.46
C THR A 152 -9.91 2.30 -3.89
N GLU A 153 -10.18 1.03 -4.23
CA GLU A 153 -11.53 0.51 -4.49
C GLU A 153 -12.38 1.37 -5.47
N GLY A 154 -11.75 2.00 -6.46
CA GLY A 154 -12.42 2.81 -7.48
C GLY A 154 -12.63 4.30 -7.14
N THR A 155 -12.15 4.75 -5.98
CA THR A 155 -12.10 6.18 -5.64
C THR A 155 -10.72 6.77 -5.91
N LEU A 156 -10.69 7.90 -6.63
CA LEU A 156 -9.47 8.66 -6.91
C LEU A 156 -9.14 9.57 -5.74
N TYR A 157 -7.92 9.47 -5.23
CA TYR A 157 -7.35 10.36 -4.24
C TYR A 157 -6.27 11.20 -4.91
N ASP A 158 -6.46 12.51 -4.85
CA ASP A 158 -5.45 13.50 -5.23
C ASP A 158 -4.28 13.50 -4.21
N THR A 159 -3.20 14.23 -4.52
CA THR A 159 -2.04 14.53 -3.66
C THR A 159 -2.37 14.64 -2.17
N LYS A 160 -3.34 15.51 -1.81
CA LYS A 160 -3.79 15.74 -0.42
C LYS A 160 -4.48 14.52 0.19
N GLY A 161 -5.20 13.74 -0.61
CA GLY A 161 -5.85 12.50 -0.19
C GLY A 161 -4.82 11.43 0.14
N VAL A 162 -3.76 11.31 -0.66
CA VAL A 162 -2.66 10.36 -0.38
C VAL A 162 -1.88 10.77 0.88
N GLU A 163 -1.73 12.06 1.13
CA GLU A 163 -1.16 12.54 2.39
C GLU A 163 -2.00 12.14 3.60
N ALA A 164 -3.34 12.30 3.55
CA ALA A 164 -4.20 11.89 4.65
C ALA A 164 -4.11 10.37 4.92
N ILE A 165 -4.04 9.55 3.86
CA ILE A 165 -3.87 8.09 4.00
C ILE A 165 -2.51 7.77 4.63
N GLY A 166 -1.46 8.53 4.33
CA GLY A 166 -0.15 8.33 4.94
C GLY A 166 -0.02 8.78 6.40
N GLU A 167 -1.02 9.44 6.97
CA GLU A 167 -1.09 9.70 8.42
C GLU A 167 -1.78 8.55 9.18
N LEU A 168 -2.34 7.58 8.45
CA LEU A 168 -2.96 6.44 9.08
C LEU A 168 -1.91 5.63 9.87
N PRO A 169 -2.25 5.27 11.12
CA PRO A 169 -1.39 4.45 11.96
C PRO A 169 -1.33 3.00 11.46
N SER A 170 -0.47 2.17 12.05
CA SER A 170 -0.33 0.75 11.67
C SER A 170 -1.64 -0.04 11.87
N LYS A 171 -1.76 -1.23 11.27
CA LYS A 171 -2.95 -2.10 11.43
C LYS A 171 -3.32 -2.32 12.90
N ASP A 172 -2.35 -2.66 13.73
CA ASP A 172 -2.56 -2.92 15.16
C ASP A 172 -3.01 -1.65 15.90
N GLU A 173 -2.42 -0.51 15.55
CA GLU A 173 -2.82 0.79 16.11
C GLU A 173 -4.22 1.21 15.64
N LEU A 174 -4.61 0.89 14.40
CA LEU A 174 -5.96 1.09 13.88
C LEU A 174 -6.97 0.26 14.66
N TYR A 175 -6.69 -1.04 14.85
CA TYR A 175 -7.54 -1.90 15.67
C TYR A 175 -7.65 -1.41 17.11
N ALA A 176 -6.56 -0.95 17.70
CA ALA A 176 -6.56 -0.37 19.04
C ALA A 176 -7.42 0.91 19.13
N LYS A 177 -7.34 1.79 18.12
CA LYS A 177 -8.18 3.00 18.06
C LYS A 177 -9.67 2.67 17.89
N ILE A 178 -10.01 1.69 17.07
CA ILE A 178 -11.39 1.23 16.88
C ILE A 178 -11.91 0.59 18.16
N ALA A 179 -11.15 -0.31 18.79
CA ALA A 179 -11.53 -0.91 20.07
C ALA A 179 -11.66 0.17 21.17
N GLY A 180 -10.76 1.15 21.17
CA GLY A 180 -10.79 2.29 22.08
C GLY A 180 -12.03 3.16 21.89
N SER A 181 -12.45 3.42 20.65
CA SER A 181 -13.64 4.22 20.35
C SER A 181 -14.93 3.50 20.77
N ILE A 182 -15.00 2.18 20.54
CA ILE A 182 -16.11 1.34 21.02
C ILE A 182 -16.19 1.36 22.54
N LYS A 183 -15.06 1.21 23.25
CA LYS A 183 -14.99 1.28 24.71
C LYS A 183 -15.26 2.69 25.25
N ALA A 184 -15.00 3.74 24.47
CA ALA A 184 -15.17 5.11 24.90
C ALA A 184 -16.65 5.46 25.14
N VAL A 185 -17.58 4.92 24.36
CA VAL A 185 -19.02 5.20 24.50
C VAL A 185 -19.57 4.81 25.88
N PRO A 186 -19.49 3.54 26.34
CA PRO A 186 -19.98 3.15 27.66
C PRO A 186 -19.20 3.83 28.80
N THR A 187 -17.90 4.05 28.60
CA THR A 187 -17.08 4.75 29.60
C THR A 187 -17.52 6.21 29.77
N LYS A 188 -17.90 6.89 28.68
CA LYS A 188 -18.45 8.25 28.73
C LYS A 188 -19.79 8.29 29.49
N VAL A 189 -20.68 7.34 29.23
CA VAL A 189 -21.97 7.23 29.95
C VAL A 189 -21.76 7.04 31.45
N ALA A 190 -20.90 6.09 31.84
CA ALA A 190 -20.58 5.86 33.24
C ALA A 190 -19.93 7.09 33.92
N ARG A 191 -19.07 7.82 33.19
CA ARG A 191 -18.49 9.08 33.68
C ARG A 191 -19.53 10.16 33.89
N VAL A 192 -20.50 10.32 32.98
CA VAL A 192 -21.56 11.32 33.11
C VAL A 192 -22.41 11.07 34.36
N ILE A 193 -22.74 9.81 34.65
CA ILE A 193 -23.49 9.44 35.86
C ILE A 193 -22.66 9.73 37.13
N LYS A 194 -21.35 9.46 37.10
CA LYS A 194 -20.46 9.71 38.25
C LYS A 194 -20.08 11.18 38.43
N ALA A 195 -20.15 11.99 37.37
CA ALA A 195 -19.73 13.39 37.35
C ALA A 195 -20.35 14.26 38.47
N PRO A 196 -21.68 14.29 38.71
CA PRO A 196 -22.27 15.14 39.75
C PRO A 196 -21.73 14.81 41.15
N ASN A 197 -21.68 13.53 41.51
CA ASN A 197 -21.18 13.08 42.81
C ASN A 197 -19.71 13.46 43.01
N SER A 198 -18.89 13.29 41.96
CA SER A 198 -17.48 13.65 42.01
C SER A 198 -17.23 15.17 42.10
N LYS A 199 -18.10 15.99 41.50
CA LYS A 199 -18.02 17.46 41.57
C LYS A 199 -18.36 17.95 42.98
N LEU A 200 -19.41 17.40 43.58
CA LEU A 200 -19.79 17.72 44.97
C LEU A 200 -18.67 17.34 45.95
N ALA A 201 -18.12 16.13 45.83
CA ALA A 201 -17.00 15.70 46.67
C ALA A 201 -15.75 16.60 46.53
N ARG A 202 -15.45 17.08 45.31
CA ARG A 202 -14.36 18.04 45.06
C ARG A 202 -14.65 19.41 45.67
N ALA A 203 -15.88 19.91 45.55
CA ALA A 203 -16.26 21.20 46.11
C ALA A 203 -16.15 21.21 47.65
N ILE A 204 -16.60 20.14 48.30
CA ILE A 204 -16.47 19.98 49.75
C ILE A 204 -15.00 19.94 50.15
N LYS A 205 -14.16 19.17 49.42
CA LYS A 205 -12.73 19.09 49.68
C LYS A 205 -12.02 20.44 49.53
N LEU A 206 -12.38 21.22 48.52
CA LEU A 206 -11.83 22.58 48.34
C LEU A 206 -12.27 23.51 49.46
N ALA A 207 -13.53 23.45 49.90
CA ALA A 207 -14.04 24.27 51.00
C ALA A 207 -13.47 23.90 52.38
N THR A 208 -12.83 22.73 52.51
CA THR A 208 -12.23 22.26 53.78
C THR A 208 -10.71 22.36 53.80
N MET A 209 -10.07 22.68 52.67
CA MET A 209 -8.65 23.06 52.66
C MET A 209 -8.55 24.54 53.06
N PRO A 210 -7.81 24.88 54.12
CA PRO A 210 -7.53 26.28 54.42
C PRO A 210 -6.70 26.86 53.27
N ASP A 211 -7.14 28.01 52.74
CA ASP A 211 -6.34 28.81 51.82
C ASP A 211 -5.10 29.32 52.61
N GLU A 212 -3.93 28.70 52.40
CA GLU A 212 -2.62 29.32 52.62
C GLU A 212 -2.08 29.86 51.29
#